data_AF-A0A1V2KGB5-F1
#
_entry.id   AF-A0A1V2KGB5-F1
#
_cell.length_a   1.000
_cell.length_b   1.000
_cell.length_c   1.000
_cell.angle_alpha   90.00
_cell.angle_beta   90.00
_cell.angle_gamma   90.00
#
_symmetry.space_group_name_H-M   'P 1'
#
loop_
_entity.id
_entity.type
_entity.pdbx_description
1 polymer ?
#
loop_
_entity_poly.entity_id
_entity_poly.type
_entity_poly.pdbx_seq_one_letter_code
_entity_poly.pdbx_strand_id
1 'polypeptide(L)' 'MLPECQLFGTLGCHLCEIAEAEVMPLVEHGLLVELVDITDPDDLTEVYGLRIPVLRRVDTGAELDWPFDTEQVVAFLR' A
#
# COMPACT_ATOMS: atom_id res chain seq x y z
N MET A 1 13.26 -13.22 2.56
CA MET A 1 11.88 -13.39 2.08
C MET A 1 11.31 -11.98 1.95
N LEU A 2 10.55 -11.70 0.90
CA LEU A 2 9.87 -10.39 0.79
C LEU A 2 8.80 -10.33 1.89
N PRO A 3 8.63 -9.18 2.58
CA PRO A 3 7.56 -9.04 3.56
C PRO A 3 6.21 -9.02 2.85
N GLU A 4 5.18 -9.50 3.53
CA GLU A 4 3.80 -9.26 3.12
C GLU A 4 3.45 -7.79 3.38
N CYS A 5 2.70 -7.18 2.47
CA CYS A 5 2.29 -5.79 2.56
C CYS A 5 0.79 -5.63 2.40
N GLN A 6 0.28 -4.49 2.85
CA GLN A 6 -1.08 -4.01 2.63
C GLN A 6 -1.03 -2.64 1.98
N LEU A 7 -1.89 -2.41 0.99
CA LEU A 7 -2.07 -1.09 0.39
C LEU A 7 -3.46 -0.59 0.79
N PHE A 8 -3.47 0.41 1.68
CA PHE A 8 -4.68 1.06 2.14
C PHE A 8 -5.19 2.04 1.10
N GLY A 9 -6.46 1.92 0.73
CA GLY A 9 -7.11 2.76 -0.26
C GLY A 9 -8.63 2.73 -0.14
N THR A 10 -9.31 3.22 -1.16
CA THR A 10 -10.77 3.06 -1.35
C THR A 10 -11.06 2.75 -2.80
N LEU A 11 -12.16 2.05 -3.06
CA LEU A 11 -12.66 1.89 -4.44
C LEU A 11 -12.89 3.24 -5.14
N GLY A 12 -12.50 3.32 -6.41
CA GLY A 12 -12.66 4.52 -7.24
C GLY A 12 -11.72 5.69 -6.90
N CYS A 13 -10.68 5.46 -6.08
CA CYS A 13 -9.67 6.47 -5.81
C CYS A 13 -8.56 6.44 -6.87
N HIS A 14 -8.51 7.48 -7.71
CA HIS A 14 -7.52 7.57 -8.78
C HIS A 14 -6.06 7.53 -8.27
N LEU A 15 -5.77 8.12 -7.11
CA LEU A 15 -4.42 8.06 -6.55
C LEU A 15 -4.05 6.63 -6.13
N CYS A 16 -5.01 5.85 -5.61
CA CYS A 16 -4.78 4.45 -5.25
C CYS A 16 -4.46 3.61 -6.49
N GLU A 17 -5.17 3.83 -7.60
CA GLU A 17 -4.88 3.15 -8.88
C GLU A 17 -3.44 3.42 -9.37
N ILE A 18 -2.94 4.64 -9.18
CA ILE A 18 -1.55 4.98 -9.54
C ILE A 18 -0.56 4.28 -8.60
N ALA A 19 -0.81 4.30 -7.29
CA ALA A 19 0.06 3.62 -6.33
C ALA A 19 0.09 2.10 -6.53
N GLU A 20 -1.06 1.48 -6.86
CA GLU A 20 -1.14 0.07 -7.25
C GLU A 20 -0.24 -0.23 -8.45
N ALA A 21 -0.22 0.66 -9.45
CA ALA A 21 0.63 0.51 -10.63
C ALA A 21 2.14 0.56 -10.30
N GLU A 22 2.55 1.33 -9.29
CA GLU A 22 3.95 1.37 -8.81
C GLU A 22 4.34 0.10 -8.04
N VAL A 23 3.38 -0.59 -7.44
CA VAL A 23 3.61 -1.82 -6.67
C VAL A 23 3.50 -3.08 -7.55
N MET A 24 2.70 -3.03 -8.62
CA MET A 24 2.43 -4.15 -9.52
C MET A 24 3.69 -4.86 -10.05
N PRO A 25 4.76 -4.16 -10.50
CA PRO A 25 5.98 -4.83 -10.95
C PRO A 25 6.60 -5.70 -9.87
N LEU A 26 6.50 -5.32 -8.59
CA LEU A 26 7.06 -6.09 -7.48
C LEU A 26 6.20 -7.31 -7.15
N VAL A 27 4.88 -7.21 -7.33
CA VAL A 27 3.95 -8.34 -7.20
C VAL A 27 4.25 -9.41 -8.24
N GLU A 28 4.51 -9.01 -9.49
CA GLU A 28 4.95 -9.94 -10.55
C GLU A 28 6.26 -10.67 -10.20
N HIS A 29 7.07 -10.08 -9.30
CA HIS A 29 8.32 -10.66 -8.78
C HIS A 29 8.16 -11.31 -7.39
N GLY A 30 6.93 -11.53 -6.94
CA GLY A 30 6.61 -12.32 -5.75
C GLY A 30 6.36 -11.53 -4.46
N LEU A 31 6.26 -10.20 -4.53
CA LEU A 31 5.74 -9.42 -3.40
C LEU A 31 4.26 -9.75 -3.19
N LEU A 32 3.87 -10.06 -1.95
CA LEU A 32 2.47 -10.27 -1.59
C LEU A 32 1.89 -8.96 -1.09
N VAL A 33 0.87 -8.44 -1.78
CA VAL A 33 0.18 -7.21 -1.40
C VAL A 33 -1.33 -7.45 -1.35
N GLU A 34 -1.91 -7.17 -0.20
CA GLU A 34 -3.36 -7.12 0.00
C GLU A 34 -3.86 -5.69 -0.20
N LEU A 35 -4.90 -5.50 -1.01
CA LEU A 35 -5.60 -4.22 -1.09
C LEU A 35 -6.62 -4.14 0.04
N VAL A 36 -6.51 -3.11 0.87
CA VAL A 36 -7.40 -2.92 2.03
C VAL A 36 -8.24 -1.67 1.81
N ASP A 37 -9.55 -1.84 1.69
CA ASP A 37 -10.48 -0.71 1.66
C ASP A 37 -10.59 -0.15 3.08
N ILE A 38 -10.23 1.11 3.28
CA ILE A 38 -10.26 1.74 4.59
C ILE A 38 -11.68 1.94 5.12
N THR A 39 -12.71 1.73 4.30
CA THR A 39 -14.12 1.88 4.70
C THR A 39 -14.76 0.60 5.25
N ASP A 40 -14.06 -0.54 5.25
CA ASP A 40 -14.61 -1.84 5.66
C ASP A 40 -13.52 -2.80 6.19
N PRO A 41 -13.73 -3.59 7.27
CA PRO A 41 -14.83 -3.58 8.25
C PRO A 41 -14.57 -2.72 9.49
N ASP A 42 -13.32 -2.35 9.74
CA ASP A 42 -12.91 -1.64 10.97
C ASP A 42 -13.00 -0.10 10.85
N ASP A 43 -13.44 0.42 9.69
CA ASP A 43 -13.46 1.84 9.32
C ASP A 43 -12.20 2.60 9.76
N LEU A 44 -11.18 2.54 8.90
CA LEU A 44 -9.89 3.19 9.09
C LEU A 44 -9.86 4.61 8.51
N THR A 45 -11.02 5.20 8.19
CA THR A 45 -11.12 6.53 7.55
C THR A 45 -10.52 7.63 8.42
N GLU A 46 -10.68 7.58 9.74
CA GLU A 46 -10.05 8.56 10.65
C GLU A 46 -8.52 8.52 10.61
N VAL A 47 -7.95 7.34 10.35
CA VAL A 47 -6.49 7.12 10.35
C VAL A 47 -5.88 7.44 8.99
N TYR A 48 -6.52 7.00 7.91
CA TYR A 48 -5.94 7.05 6.56
C TYR A 48 -6.69 7.93 5.56
N GLY A 49 -7.88 8.46 5.87
CA GLY A 49 -8.72 9.16 4.89
C GLY A 49 -8.05 10.34 4.18
N LEU A 50 -7.06 10.98 4.80
CA LEU A 50 -6.25 12.06 4.21
C LEU A 50 -4.87 11.61 3.71
N ARG A 51 -4.53 10.33 3.89
CA ARG A 51 -3.21 9.74 3.60
C ARG A 51 -3.23 8.73 2.46
N ILE A 52 -4.37 8.09 2.19
CA ILE A 52 -4.45 7.07 1.14
C ILE A 52 -3.96 7.62 -0.21
N PRO A 53 -3.20 6.82 -0.98
CA PRO A 53 -2.79 5.44 -0.69
C PRO A 53 -1.61 5.32 0.29
N VAL A 54 -1.63 4.29 1.15
CA VAL A 54 -0.53 4.00 2.10
C VAL A 54 -0.11 2.54 2.01
N LEU A 55 1.17 2.27 1.76
CA LEU A 55 1.73 0.91 1.76
C LEU A 55 2.27 0.58 3.16
N ARG A 56 1.77 -0.48 3.77
CA ARG A 56 2.20 -0.96 5.10
C ARG A 56 2.83 -2.32 5.01
N ARG A 57 3.94 -2.52 5.72
CA ARG A 57 4.53 -3.85 5.94
C ARG A 57 3.83 -4.57 7.08
N VAL A 58 3.42 -5.82 6.87
CA VAL A 58 2.74 -6.64 7.90
C VAL A 58 3.70 -7.06 9.02
N ASP A 59 4.98 -7.30 8.70
CA ASP A 59 5.98 -7.79 9.65
C ASP A 59 6.39 -6.77 10.73
N THR A 60 6.33 -5.48 10.39
CA THR A 60 6.86 -4.39 11.21
C THR A 60 5.84 -3.30 11.53
N GLY A 61 4.74 -3.23 10.77
CA GLY A 61 3.81 -2.12 10.81
C GLY A 61 4.37 -0.82 10.25
N ALA A 62 5.56 -0.83 9.62
CA ALA A 62 6.11 0.34 8.96
C ALA A 62 5.19 0.77 7.80
N GLU A 63 5.07 2.07 7.58
CA GLU A 63 4.21 2.67 6.55
C GLU A 63 5.02 3.55 5.61
N LEU A 64 4.64 3.53 4.34
CA LEU A 64 5.12 4.40 3.28
C LEU A 64 3.92 5.15 2.71
N ASP A 65 3.86 6.44 3.02
CA ASP A 65 2.82 7.35 2.54
C ASP A 65 3.06 7.72 1.07
N TRP A 66 1.96 7.87 0.32
CA TRP A 66 2.01 8.51 -0.99
C TRP A 66 2.54 9.95 -0.92
N PRO A 67 3.31 10.43 -1.92
CA PRO A 67 3.72 9.74 -3.14
C PRO A 67 4.96 8.88 -3.00
N PHE A 68 4.95 7.74 -3.71
CA PHE A 68 6.12 6.88 -3.89
C PHE A 68 6.18 6.33 -5.31
N ASP A 69 7.39 6.03 -5.78
CA ASP A 69 7.64 5.23 -6.97
C ASP A 69 8.11 3.80 -6.62
N THR A 70 8.24 2.96 -7.65
CA THR A 70 8.70 1.58 -7.52
C THR A 70 10.07 1.47 -6.81
N GLU A 71 11.01 2.38 -7.04
CA GLU A 71 12.35 2.33 -6.42
C GLU A 71 12.28 2.63 -4.92
N GLN A 72 11.44 3.58 -4.52
CA GLN A 72 11.16 3.89 -3.12
C GLN A 72 10.50 2.71 -2.40
N VAL A 73 9.60 1.98 -3.07
CA VAL A 73 9.03 0.74 -2.51
C VAL A 73 10.12 -0.32 -2.32
N VAL A 74 11.00 -0.52 -3.30
CA VAL A 74 12.14 -1.46 -3.16
C VAL A 74 13.04 -1.08 -1.98
N ALA A 75 13.33 0.20 -1.79
CA ALA A 75 14.12 0.67 -0.66
C ALA A 75 13.42 0.42 0.68
N PHE A 76 12.10 0.61 0.74
CA PHE A 76 11.26 0.40 1.92
C PHE A 76 11.12 -1.07 2.33
N LEU A 77 11.17 -2.00 1.37
CA LEU A 77 11.07 -3.45 1.62
C LEU A 77 12.37 -4.09 2.13
N ARG A 78 13.49 -3.36 2.15
CA ARG A 78 14.76 -3.84 2.70
C ARG A 78 14.72 -4.01 4.22
#